data_AF-A0A3B9JD17-F1
#
_entry.id   AF-A0A3B9JD17-F1
#
_cell.length_a   1.000
_cell.length_b   1.000
_cell.length_c   1.000
_cell.angle_alpha   90.00
_cell.angle_beta   90.00
_cell.angle_gamma   90.00
#
_symmetry.space_group_name_H-M   'P 1'
#
loop_
_entity.id
_entity.type
_entity.pdbx_description
1 polymer ?
#
loop_
_entity_poly.entity_id
_entity_poly.type
_entity_poly.pdbx_seq_one_letter_code
_entity_poly.pdbx_strand_id
1 'polypeptide(L)'
;MKLNKLHAITIGLNRRFPEGNEPFQMITRLLEECGELAKDVNHFEGTGIKRQKYGEPDKNHLAKEVMDVLRCTLQVAIYYEVESELQAHIENSYQRLKQEGFLPEEENLF
;
A
#
# COMPACT_ATOMS: atom_id res chain seq x y z
N MET A 1 14.89 -3.66 -2.98
CA MET A 1 13.44 -3.47 -2.78
C MET A 1 13.10 -1.98 -2.81
N LYS A 2 12.16 -1.53 -3.65
CA LYS A 2 11.77 -0.10 -3.79
C LYS A 2 11.08 0.50 -2.54
N LEU A 3 10.95 -0.28 -1.46
CA LEU A 3 10.46 0.17 -0.15
C LEU A 3 11.24 1.35 0.41
N ASN A 4 12.53 1.52 0.05
CA ASN A 4 13.32 2.68 0.49
C ASN A 4 12.72 4.02 0.03
N LYS A 5 12.16 4.08 -1.20
CA LYS A 5 11.53 5.31 -1.70
C LYS A 5 10.19 5.57 -1.02
N LEU A 6 9.38 4.52 -0.86
CA LEU A 6 8.10 4.62 -0.14
C LEU A 6 8.33 5.06 1.32
N HIS A 7 9.32 4.47 1.98
CA HIS A 7 9.77 4.83 3.33
C HIS A 7 10.17 6.29 3.45
N ALA A 8 11.06 6.76 2.56
CA ALA A 8 11.48 8.17 2.55
C ALA A 8 10.30 9.13 2.32
N ILE A 9 9.36 8.76 1.43
CA ILE A 9 8.13 9.54 1.19
C ILE A 9 7.26 9.58 2.46
N THR A 10 7.04 8.45 3.11
CA THR A 10 6.22 8.37 4.34
C THR A 10 6.83 9.22 5.45
N ILE A 11 8.14 9.14 5.68
CA ILE A 11 8.84 10.00 6.65
C ILE A 11 8.69 11.47 6.27
N GLY A 12 8.89 11.81 4.99
CA GLY A 12 8.73 13.18 4.50
C GLY A 12 7.34 13.75 4.75
N LEU A 13 6.30 12.93 4.55
CA LEU A 13 4.91 13.33 4.78
C LEU A 13 4.58 13.45 6.27
N ASN A 14 5.08 12.56 7.12
CA ASN A 14 4.94 12.68 8.58
C ASN A 14 5.55 13.99 9.10
N ARG A 15 6.68 14.41 8.53
CA ARG A 15 7.32 15.69 8.86
C ARG A 15 6.57 16.90 8.31
N ARG A 16 6.01 16.78 7.10
CA ARG A 16 5.26 17.86 6.45
C ARG A 16 3.92 18.11 7.12
N PHE A 17 3.27 17.06 7.61
CA PHE A 17 1.97 17.08 8.27
C PHE A 17 2.09 16.37 9.63
N PRO A 18 2.67 17.03 10.64
CA PRO A 18 2.92 16.41 11.94
C PRO A 18 1.62 16.20 12.73
N GLU A 19 0.63 17.07 12.53
CA GLU A 19 -0.70 16.92 13.12
C GLU A 19 -1.47 15.79 12.42
N GLY A 20 -2.23 15.00 13.18
CA GLY A 20 -2.99 13.88 12.62
C GLY A 20 -2.24 12.55 12.61
N ASN A 21 -1.06 12.46 13.24
CA ASN A 21 -0.25 11.24 13.30
C ASN A 21 -0.40 10.50 14.64
N GLU A 22 -1.58 10.57 15.26
CA GLU A 22 -1.90 9.68 16.39
C GLU A 22 -2.35 8.30 15.87
N PRO A 23 -2.13 7.20 16.61
CA PRO A 23 -2.39 5.84 16.13
C PRO A 23 -3.79 5.63 15.54
N PHE A 24 -4.83 6.11 16.23
CA PHE A 24 -6.20 5.94 15.75
C PHE A 24 -6.48 6.76 14.49
N GLN A 25 -5.86 7.93 14.33
CA GLN A 25 -5.97 8.73 13.12
C GLN A 25 -5.25 8.05 11.94
N MET A 26 -4.10 7.41 12.19
CA MET A 26 -3.41 6.59 11.17
C MET A 26 -4.29 5.43 10.70
N ILE A 27 -4.95 4.73 11.64
CA ILE A 27 -5.87 3.63 11.29
C ILE A 27 -7.10 4.16 10.56
N THR A 28 -7.67 5.29 10.98
CA THR A 28 -8.78 5.92 10.24
C THR A 28 -8.39 6.21 8.80
N ARG A 29 -7.21 6.82 8.56
CA ARG A 29 -6.70 7.06 7.21
C ARG A 29 -6.49 5.77 6.44
N LEU A 30 -5.87 4.76 7.04
CA LEU A 30 -5.69 3.46 6.39
C LEU A 30 -7.03 2.86 5.93
N LEU A 31 -8.07 2.94 6.76
CA LEU A 31 -9.40 2.45 6.40
C LEU A 31 -10.07 3.27 5.30
N GLU A 32 -9.84 4.58 5.28
CA GLU A 32 -10.28 5.47 4.19
C GLU A 32 -9.64 5.07 2.85
N GLU A 33 -8.30 4.94 2.82
CA GLU A 33 -7.57 4.52 1.60
C GLU A 33 -7.98 3.11 1.14
N CYS A 34 -8.23 2.19 2.07
CA CYS A 34 -8.78 0.86 1.74
C CYS A 34 -10.17 0.95 1.10
N GLY A 35 -11.01 1.88 1.56
CA GLY A 35 -12.32 2.15 0.97
C GLY A 35 -12.22 2.73 -0.44
N GLU A 36 -11.27 3.63 -0.69
CA GLU A 36 -10.99 4.18 -2.01
C GLU A 36 -10.49 3.09 -2.98
N LEU A 37 -9.51 2.28 -2.54
CA LEU A 37 -9.03 1.15 -3.32
C LEU A 37 -10.14 0.14 -3.65
N ALA A 38 -11.00 -0.20 -2.67
CA ALA A 38 -12.14 -1.09 -2.90
C ALA A 38 -13.16 -0.51 -3.90
N LYS A 39 -13.38 0.80 -3.86
CA LYS A 39 -14.22 1.50 -4.84
C LYS A 39 -13.63 1.42 -6.25
N ASP A 40 -12.32 1.55 -6.40
CA ASP A 40 -11.65 1.46 -7.69
C ASP A 40 -11.69 0.04 -8.24
N VAL A 41 -11.45 -0.98 -7.41
CA VAL A 41 -11.64 -2.39 -7.80
C VAL A 41 -13.07 -2.63 -8.28
N ASN A 42 -14.08 -2.12 -7.57
CA ASN A 42 -15.48 -2.23 -7.98
C ASN A 42 -15.73 -1.59 -9.37
N HIS A 43 -15.09 -0.45 -9.64
CA HIS A 43 -15.16 0.23 -10.94
C HIS A 43 -14.48 -0.60 -12.05
N PHE A 44 -13.29 -1.14 -11.78
CA PHE A 44 -12.55 -2.03 -12.69
C PHE A 44 -13.31 -3.31 -13.01
N GLU A 45 -13.94 -3.96 -12.03
CA GLU A 45 -14.77 -5.15 -12.24
C GLU A 45 -16.12 -4.84 -12.92
N GLY A 46 -16.44 -3.55 -13.11
CA GLY A 46 -17.67 -3.13 -13.79
C GLY A 46 -18.94 -3.48 -13.01
N THR A 47 -18.84 -3.66 -11.70
CA THR A 47 -19.98 -4.01 -10.87
C THR A 47 -20.83 -2.78 -10.54
N GLY A 48 -22.16 -2.94 -10.47
CA GLY A 48 -23.08 -1.85 -10.17
C GLY A 48 -23.13 -0.73 -11.23
N ILE A 49 -23.39 0.51 -10.81
CA ILE A 49 -23.58 1.66 -11.72
C ILE A 49 -22.29 2.48 -11.95
N LYS A 50 -21.14 2.04 -11.44
CA LYS A 50 -19.91 2.85 -11.40
C LYS A 50 -19.43 3.26 -12.80
N ARG A 51 -19.35 2.32 -13.75
CA ARG A 51 -18.97 2.65 -15.13
C ARG A 51 -19.97 3.57 -15.82
N GLN A 52 -21.26 3.40 -15.55
CA GLN A 52 -22.30 4.28 -16.08
C GLN A 52 -22.19 5.70 -15.53
N LYS A 53 -21.79 5.85 -14.26
CA LYS A 53 -21.69 7.14 -13.57
C LYS A 53 -20.35 7.85 -13.79
N TYR A 54 -19.26 7.12 -13.93
CA TYR A 54 -17.90 7.64 -13.89
C TYR A 54 -17.07 7.33 -15.14
N GLY A 55 -17.62 6.61 -16.13
CA GLY A 55 -16.93 6.25 -17.36
C GLY A 55 -16.01 5.03 -17.18
N GLU A 56 -14.97 4.94 -18.01
CA GLU A 56 -13.98 3.86 -17.92
C GLU A 56 -13.07 4.04 -16.69
N PRO A 57 -12.61 2.93 -16.06
CA PRO A 57 -11.72 3.00 -14.92
C PRO A 57 -10.31 3.46 -15.31
N ASP A 58 -9.63 4.19 -14.42
CA ASP A 58 -8.28 4.74 -14.65
C ASP A 58 -7.21 3.94 -13.89
N LYS A 59 -6.24 3.39 -14.63
CA LYS A 59 -5.13 2.62 -14.05
C LYS A 59 -4.18 3.49 -13.21
N ASN A 60 -4.04 4.77 -13.55
CA ASN A 60 -3.19 5.68 -12.77
C ASN A 60 -3.83 5.98 -11.41
N HIS A 61 -5.16 6.15 -11.36
CA HIS A 61 -5.89 6.31 -10.11
C HIS A 61 -5.76 5.06 -9.23
N LEU A 62 -5.98 3.86 -9.79
CA LEU A 62 -5.80 2.61 -9.06
C LEU A 62 -4.37 2.47 -8.49
N ALA A 63 -3.34 2.81 -9.29
CA ALA A 63 -1.95 2.76 -8.83
C ALA A 63 -1.68 3.73 -7.67
N LYS A 64 -2.29 4.93 -7.70
CA LYS A 64 -2.24 5.88 -6.58
C LYS A 64 -2.88 5.27 -5.34
N GLU A 65 -4.09 4.71 -5.44
CA GLU A 65 -4.78 4.16 -4.26
C GLU A 65 -4.05 2.95 -3.65
N VAL A 66 -3.44 2.09 -4.47
CA VAL A 66 -2.55 1.03 -3.98
C VAL A 66 -1.36 1.63 -3.21
N MET A 67 -0.72 2.67 -3.75
CA MET A 67 0.38 3.35 -3.08
C MET A 67 -0.05 3.99 -1.75
N ASP A 68 -1.23 4.61 -1.71
CA ASP A 68 -1.75 5.28 -0.52
C ASP A 68 -2.00 4.27 0.62
N VAL A 69 -2.58 3.09 0.33
CA VAL A 69 -2.71 1.99 1.30
C VAL A 69 -1.35 1.51 1.82
N LEU A 70 -0.38 1.28 0.93
CA LEU A 70 0.97 0.86 1.30
C LEU A 70 1.66 1.90 2.18
N ARG A 71 1.52 3.19 1.85
CA ARG A 71 2.07 4.31 2.61
C ARG A 71 1.46 4.38 4.01
N CYS A 72 0.13 4.33 4.14
CA CYS A 72 -0.56 4.39 5.42
C CYS A 72 -0.21 3.20 6.31
N THR A 73 -0.05 2.00 5.73
CA THR A 73 0.43 0.83 6.46
C THR A 73 1.87 1.02 6.95
N LEU A 74 2.75 1.55 6.11
CA LEU A 74 4.14 1.83 6.49
C LEU A 74 4.25 2.93 7.56
N GLN A 75 3.31 3.88 7.57
CA GLN A 75 3.23 4.91 8.60
C GLN A 75 3.04 4.30 9.99
N VAL A 76 2.21 3.26 10.11
CA VAL A 76 2.01 2.50 11.36
C VAL A 76 3.31 1.81 11.78
N ALA A 77 4.01 1.18 10.84
CA ALA A 77 5.27 0.51 11.13
C ALA A 77 6.35 1.49 11.64
N ILE A 78 6.44 2.67 11.02
CA ILE A 78 7.33 3.75 11.47
C ILE A 78 6.94 4.24 12.88
N TYR A 79 5.65 4.48 13.13
CA TYR A 79 5.19 5.00 14.42
C TYR A 79 5.51 4.08 15.60
N TYR A 80 5.36 2.77 15.41
CA TYR A 80 5.67 1.77 16.42
C TYR A 80 7.12 1.27 16.37
N GLU A 81 7.95 1.82 15.48
CA GLU A 81 9.36 1.45 15.30
C GLU A 81 9.58 -0.04 14.96
N VAL A 82 8.60 -0.70 14.31
CA VAL A 82 8.63 -2.14 13.97
C VAL A 82 9.19 -2.43 12.56
N GLU A 83 10.02 -1.54 12.05
CA GLU A 83 10.49 -1.57 10.66
C GLU A 83 11.44 -2.76 10.41
N SER A 84 12.27 -3.08 11.41
CA SER A 84 13.21 -4.20 11.34
C SER A 84 12.48 -5.54 11.33
N GLU A 85 11.45 -5.67 12.16
CA GLU A 85 10.56 -6.82 12.26
C GLU A 85 9.79 -7.01 10.96
N LEU A 86 9.24 -5.93 10.40
CA LEU A 86 8.57 -5.96 9.10
C LEU A 86 9.52 -6.46 8.00
N GLN A 87 10.75 -5.94 7.95
CA GLN A 87 11.75 -6.38 6.98
C GLN A 87 12.09 -7.88 7.16
N ALA A 88 12.26 -8.34 8.40
CA ALA A 88 12.51 -9.76 8.68
C ALA A 88 11.33 -10.64 8.25
N HIS A 89 10.09 -10.22 8.48
CA HIS A 89 8.89 -10.95 8.04
C HIS A 89 8.79 -11.05 6.50
N ILE A 90 9.13 -9.97 5.78
CA ILE A 90 9.18 -9.95 4.32
C ILE A 90 10.26 -10.93 3.83
N GLU A 91 11.47 -10.85 4.38
CA GLU A 91 12.59 -11.71 3.97
C GLU A 91 12.31 -13.19 4.22
N ASN A 92 11.78 -13.53 5.40
CA ASN A 92 11.40 -14.90 5.73
C ASN A 92 10.34 -15.45 4.76
N SER A 93 9.36 -14.62 4.39
CA SER A 93 8.32 -15.00 3.42
C SER A 93 8.90 -15.20 2.02
N TYR A 94 9.81 -14.32 1.59
CA TYR A 94 10.52 -14.42 0.31
C TYR A 94 11.36 -15.70 0.25
N GLN A 95 12.18 -15.97 1.25
CA GLN A 95 13.04 -17.16 1.28
C GLN A 95 12.22 -18.45 1.30
N ARG A 96 11.09 -18.48 2.04
CA ARG A 96 10.18 -19.61 2.02
C ARG A 96 9.62 -19.86 0.62
N LEU A 97 9.05 -18.85 -0.03
CA LEU A 97 8.50 -18.99 -1.39
C LEU A 97 9.59 -19.35 -2.42
N LYS A 98 10.83 -18.90 -2.21
CA LYS A 98 11.98 -19.27 -3.03
C LYS A 98 12.30 -20.76 -2.92
N GLN A 99 12.35 -21.28 -1.69
CA GLN A 99 12.63 -22.69 -1.41
C GLN A 99 11.53 -23.60 -1.94
N GLU A 100 10.28 -23.14 -1.87
CA GLU A 100 9.11 -23.86 -2.40
C GLU A 100 8.99 -23.80 -3.93
N GLY A 101 9.81 -22.99 -4.61
CA GLY A 101 9.79 -22.85 -6.06
C GLY A 101 8.61 -22.03 -6.61
N PHE A 102 7.99 -21.18 -5.78
CA PHE A 102 6.86 -20.33 -6.17
C PHE A 102 7.25 -18.90 -6.57
N LEU A 103 8.51 -18.50 -6.37
CA LEU A 103 8.97 -17.21 -6.87
C LEU A 103 9.25 -17.27 -8.38
N PRO A 104 8.81 -16.27 -9.15
CA PRO A 104 9.18 -16.15 -10.56
C PRO A 104 10.68 -15.94 -10.71
N GLU A 105 11.24 -16.33 -11.86
CA GLU A 105 12.61 -15.98 -12.23
C GLU A 105 12.77 -14.43 -12.25
N GLU A 106 13.94 -13.93 -11.82
CA GLU A 106 14.18 -12.52 -11.46
C GLU A 106 13.81 -11.49 -12.55
N GLU A 107 13.63 -11.91 -13.81
CA GLU A 107 13.24 -11.05 -14.94
C GLU A 107 11.79 -10.52 -14.88
N ASN A 108 10.94 -11.01 -13.95
CA ASN A 108 9.51 -10.65 -13.89
C ASN A 108 9.07 -9.79 -12.68
N LEU A 109 9.99 -9.15 -11.97
CA LEU A 109 9.64 -8.34 -10.79
C LEU A 109 9.61 -6.83 -11.12
N PHE A 110 8.47 -6.18 -10.86
CA PHE A 110 8.19 -4.75 -11.08
C PHE A 110 9.10 -3.77 -10.32
#